data_AF-A0AAV0XL42-F1
#
_entry.id   AF-A0AAV0XL42-F1
#
_cell.length_a   1.000
_cell.length_b   1.000
_cell.length_c   1.000
_cell.angle_alpha   90.00
_cell.angle_beta   90.00
_cell.angle_gamma   90.00
#
_symmetry.space_group_name_H-M   'P 1'
#
loop_
_entity.id
_entity.type
_entity.pdbx_description
1 polymer ?
#
loop_
_entity_poly.entity_id
_entity_poly.type
_entity_poly.pdbx_seq_one_letter_code
_entity_poly.pdbx_strand_id
1 'polypeptide(L)' 'MPQQRVSGARMIYNYLPKSAGLRRITLHKSQSNGDKQYVLMCECANLLQDFTSVAKLLPALKARLCGCTGVYRSIFII' A
#
# COMPACT_ATOMS: atom_id res chain seq x y z
N MET A 1 8.56 -12.69 -23.97
CA MET A 1 8.59 -13.16 -22.56
C MET A 1 7.36 -12.62 -21.86
N PRO A 2 6.54 -13.44 -21.17
CA PRO A 2 5.31 -12.91 -20.58
C PRO A 2 5.70 -12.00 -19.43
N GLN A 3 5.35 -10.73 -19.53
CA GLN A 3 5.58 -9.73 -18.50
C GLN A 3 4.65 -10.06 -17.33
N GLN A 4 5.17 -10.74 -16.32
CA GLN A 4 4.43 -11.14 -15.12
C GLN A 4 3.88 -9.86 -14.47
N ARG A 5 2.58 -9.59 -14.64
CA ARG A 5 1.90 -8.44 -14.01
C ARG A 5 1.96 -8.63 -12.50
N VAL A 6 2.95 -8.03 -11.85
CA VAL A 6 3.02 -8.01 -10.38
C VAL A 6 1.98 -7.02 -9.88
N SER A 7 1.03 -7.45 -9.06
CA SER A 7 0.03 -6.55 -8.47
C SER A 7 0.66 -5.70 -7.36
N GLY A 8 0.17 -4.47 -7.15
CA GLY A 8 0.63 -3.60 -6.06
C GLY A 8 0.54 -4.27 -4.69
N ALA A 9 -0.49 -5.09 -4.46
CA ALA A 9 -0.65 -5.87 -3.24
C ALA A 9 0.48 -6.90 -3.05
N ARG A 10 0.89 -7.59 -4.13
CA ARG A 10 2.02 -8.54 -4.09
C ARG A 10 3.33 -7.82 -3.80
N MET A 11 3.53 -6.61 -4.34
CA MET A 11 4.70 -5.78 -4.04
C MET A 11 4.73 -5.36 -2.57
N ILE A 12 3.61 -4.86 -2.02
CA ILE A 12 3.51 -4.53 -0.59
C ILE A 12 3.86 -5.75 0.27
N TYR A 13 3.25 -6.91 -0.02
CA TYR A 13 3.49 -8.12 0.77
C TYR A 13 4.98 -8.55 0.76
N ASN A 14 5.67 -8.38 -0.36
CA ASN A 14 7.05 -8.83 -0.52
C ASN A 14 8.09 -7.83 -0.02
N TYR A 15 7.83 -6.53 -0.16
CA TYR A 15 8.86 -5.48 0.02
C TYR A 15 8.58 -4.54 1.19
N LEU A 16 7.37 -4.56 1.76
CA LEU A 16 7.13 -3.81 2.98
C LEU A 16 7.99 -4.40 4.11
N PRO A 17 8.75 -3.56 4.84
CA PRO A 17 9.54 -4.04 5.97
C PRO A 17 8.67 -4.80 6.96
N LYS A 18 9.11 -6.00 7.38
CA LYS A 18 8.39 -6.80 8.39
C LYS A 18 8.23 -6.02 9.70
N SER A 19 9.20 -5.14 10.00
CA SER A 19 9.18 -4.18 11.12
C SER A 19 7.94 -3.28 11.10
N ALA A 20 7.39 -2.93 9.93
CA ALA A 20 6.20 -2.10 9.81
C ALA A 20 4.93 -2.79 10.35
N GLY A 21 4.95 -4.12 10.48
CA GLY A 21 3.86 -4.90 11.07
C GLY A 21 2.57 -4.84 10.24
N LEU A 22 2.65 -5.23 8.96
CA LEU A 22 1.48 -5.30 8.07
C LEU A 22 0.39 -6.18 8.66
N ARG A 23 -0.81 -5.63 8.81
CA ARG A 23 -1.99 -6.31 9.35
C ARG A 23 -3.04 -6.61 8.29
N ARG A 24 -3.24 -5.66 7.36
CA ARG A 24 -4.33 -5.72 6.40
C ARG A 24 -3.96 -5.04 5.10
N ILE A 25 -4.39 -5.62 3.99
CA ILE A 25 -4.40 -4.99 2.67
C ILE A 25 -5.84 -4.96 2.19
N THR A 26 -6.31 -3.80 1.76
CA THR A 26 -7.66 -3.59 1.22
C THR A 26 -7.59 -2.80 -0.07
N LEU A 27 -8.48 -3.11 -1.02
CA LEU A 27 -8.60 -2.39 -2.28
C LEU A 27 -9.93 -1.65 -2.28
N HIS A 28 -9.86 -0.33 -2.20
CA HIS A 28 -11.02 0.54 -2.30
C HIS A 28 -11.20 0.98 -3.74
N LYS A 29 -12.38 0.72 -4.30
CA LYS A 29 -12.77 1.19 -5.63
C LYS A 29 -13.68 2.39 -5.46
N SER A 30 -13.23 3.56 -5.88
CA SER A 30 -14.08 4.72 -6.06
C SER A 30 -14.66 4.72 -7.48
N GLN A 31 -15.93 5.08 -7.61
CA GLN A 31 -16.57 5.39 -8.88
C GLN A 31 -16.96 6.86 -8.84
N SER A 32 -16.24 7.69 -9.59
CA SER A 32 -16.63 9.08 -9.87
C SER A 32 -16.88 9.21 -11.36
N ASN A 33 -18.08 9.62 -11.75
CA ASN A 33 -18.52 9.99 -13.11
C ASN A 33 -17.61 9.49 -14.27
N GLY A 34 -17.61 8.17 -14.50
CA GLY A 34 -16.92 7.53 -15.63
C GLY A 34 -15.54 6.93 -15.30
N ASP A 35 -14.81 7.49 -14.34
CA ASP A 35 -13.47 7.02 -13.97
C ASP A 35 -13.50 6.10 -12.74
N LYS A 36 -12.94 4.90 -12.91
CA LYS A 36 -12.73 3.94 -11.82
C LYS A 36 -11.37 4.22 -11.19
N GLN A 37 -11.37 4.75 -9.97
CA GLN A 37 -10.14 4.89 -9.19
C GLN A 37 -10.02 3.75 -8.19
N TYR A 38 -8.83 3.16 -8.12
CA TYR A 38 -8.52 2.11 -7.15
C TYR A 38 -7.46 2.63 -6.19
N VAL A 39 -7.73 2.49 -4.90
CA VAL A 39 -6.83 2.84 -3.82
C VAL A 39 -6.47 1.58 -3.05
N LEU A 40 -5.18 1.24 -3.03
CA LEU A 40 -4.67 0.16 -2.20
C LEU A 40 -4.36 0.71 -0.81
N MET A 41 -5.06 0.25 0.22
CA MET A 41 -4.86 0.66 1.60
C MET A 41 -4.18 -0.45 2.41
N CYS A 42 -3.09 -0.10 3.10
CA CYS A 42 -2.28 -1.03 3.89
C CYS A 42 -2.25 -0.58 5.35
N GLU A 43 -2.75 -1.42 6.25
CA GLU A 43 -2.70 -1.18 7.69
C GLU A 43 -1.41 -1.73 8.27
N CYS A 44 -0.66 -0.90 8.97
CA CYS A 44 0.62 -1.24 9.60
C CYS A 44 0.56 -0.93 11.10
N ALA A 45 0.86 -1.92 11.94
CA ALA A 45 0.86 -1.80 13.40
C ALA A 45 1.94 -0.85 13.92
N ASN A 46 3.10 -0.89 13.28
CA ASN A 46 4.34 -0.26 13.74
C ASN A 46 4.82 0.80 12.74
N LEU A 47 3.90 1.38 11.96
CA LEU A 47 4.22 2.33 10.89
C LEU A 47 5.16 3.46 11.34
N LEU A 48 4.98 3.95 12.57
CA LEU A 48 5.76 5.06 13.13
C LEU A 48 7.18 4.65 13.57
N GLN A 49 7.43 3.35 13.82
CA GLN A 49 8.76 2.88 14.24
C GLN A 49 9.75 2.86 13.07
N ASP A 50 9.25 2.67 11.85
CA ASP A 50 10.08 2.57 10.64
C ASP A 50 9.49 3.39 9.48
N PHE A 51 9.06 4.61 9.81
CA PHE A 51 8.37 5.50 8.86
C PHE A 51 9.20 5.78 7.61
N THR A 52 10.51 6.00 7.77
CA THR A 52 11.43 6.33 6.67
C THR A 52 11.52 5.20 5.64
N SER A 53 11.60 3.95 6.07
CA SER A 53 11.71 2.82 5.14
C SER A 53 10.40 2.59 4.40
N VAL A 54 9.27 2.73 5.09
CA VAL A 54 7.94 2.66 4.45
C VAL A 54 7.73 3.82 3.48
N ALA A 55 8.15 5.04 3.83
CA ALA A 55 8.04 6.21 2.96
C ALA A 55 8.87 6.08 1.68
N LYS A 56 10.06 5.48 1.75
CA LYS A 56 10.89 5.18 0.57
C LYS A 56 10.25 4.15 -0.38
N LEU A 57 9.43 3.25 0.15
CA LEU A 57 8.74 2.22 -0.65
C LEU A 57 7.59 2.82 -1.47
N LEU A 58 6.89 3.83 -0.95
CA LEU A 58 5.70 4.42 -1.58
C LEU A 58 5.95 4.96 -3.02
N PRO A 59 7.02 5.72 -3.31
CA PRO A 59 7.34 6.14 -4.68
C PRO A 59 7.65 4.97 -5.61
N ALA A 60 8.36 3.95 -5.12
CA ALA A 60 8.71 2.76 -5.90
C ALA A 60 7.48 1.93 -6.28
N LEU A 61 6.43 1.98 -5.45
CA LEU A 61 5.13 1.37 -5.73
C LEU A 61 4.29 2.23 -6.69
N LYS A 62 4.28 3.56 -6.54
CA LYS A 62 3.61 4.48 -7.47
C LYS A 62 4.14 4.36 -8.90
N ALA A 63 5.46 4.21 -9.08
CA ALA A 63 6.08 4.08 -10.40
C ALA A 63 5.79 2.74 -11.10
N ARG A 64 5.29 1.73 -10.36
CA ARG A 64 5.19 0.33 -10.81
C ARG A 64 3.76 -0.21 -10.92
N LEU A 65 2.80 0.60 -11.39
CA LEU A 65 1.54 0.11 -12.01
C LEU A 65 0.26 0.01 -11.14
N CYS A 66 0.08 0.77 -10.06
CA CYS A 66 -1.12 0.58 -9.22
C CYS A 66 -1.66 1.84 -8.54
N GLY A 67 -2.29 2.73 -9.31
CA GLY A 67 -3.22 3.73 -8.78
C GLY A 67 -2.71 4.50 -7.55
N CYS A 68 -3.61 4.84 -6.62
CA CYS A 68 -3.24 5.44 -5.35
C CYS A 68 -2.92 4.33 -4.33
N THR A 69 -1.85 4.48 -3.55
CA THR A 69 -1.54 3.58 -2.42
C THR A 69 -1.43 4.40 -1.15
N GLY A 70 -2.13 3.98 -0.10
CA GLY A 70 -2.08 4.59 1.22
C GLY A 70 -1.61 3.58 2.26
N VAL A 71 -0.74 4.02 3.18
CA VAL A 71 -0.32 3.23 4.34
C VAL A 71 -0.75 3.98 5.59
N TYR A 72 -1.39 3.29 6.52
CA TYR A 72 -1.92 3.91 7.74
C TYR A 72 -1.68 3.03 8.95
N ARG A 73 -1.72 3.64 10.14
CA ARG A 73 -1.74 2.96 11.43
C ARG A 73 -3.04 3.36 12.13
N SER A 74 -3.82 2.37 12.56
CA SER A 74 -4.98 2.63 13.43
C SER A 74 -4.46 3.04 14.81
N ILE A 75 -4.86 4.23 15.26
CA ILE A 75 -4.59 4.72 16.62
C ILE A 75 -5.95 4.78 17.32
N PHE A 76 -6.13 3.95 18.34
CA PHE A 76 -7.28 4.04 19.21
C PHE A 76 -7.00 5.13 20.24
N ILE A 77 -7.80 6.19 20.23
CA ILE A 77 -7.83 7.20 21.30
C ILE A 77 -9.03 6.81 22.17
N ILE A 78 -8.78 6.52 23.44
CA ILE A 78 -9.78 6.21 24.46
C ILE A 78 -10.09 7.50 25.21
#